data_AF-A0A7W0Y8F9-F1
#
_entry.id   AF-A0A7W0Y8F9-F1
#
_cell.length_a   1.000
_cell.length_b   1.000
_cell.length_c   1.000
_cell.angle_alpha   90.00
_cell.angle_beta   90.00
_cell.angle_gamma   90.00
#
_symmetry.space_group_name_H-M   'P 1'
#
loop_
_entity.id
_entity.type
_entity.pdbx_description
1 polymer ?
#
loop_
_entity_poly.entity_id
_entity_poly.type
_entity_poly.pdbx_seq_one_letter_code
_entity_poly.pdbx_strand_id
1 'polypeptide(L)' 'MARKFQNILETVGNTPVVRINRLAPAGVNLFVKIEAFNPLGSVK' A
#
# COMPACT_ATOMS: atom_id res chain seq x y z
N MET A 1 1.91 -13.84 -6.21
CA MET A 1 2.88 -14.59 -7.05
C MET A 1 4.24 -13.94 -6.89
N ALA A 2 5.30 -14.73 -6.73
CA ALA A 2 6.66 -14.19 -6.68
C ALA A 2 7.09 -13.75 -8.09
N ARG A 3 7.62 -12.53 -8.21
CA ARG A 3 8.17 -11.96 -9.44
C ARG A 3 9.63 -11.55 -9.16
N LYS A 4 10.54 -11.91 -10.06
CA LYS A 4 11.93 -11.41 -10.03
C LYS A 4 11.97 -10.06 -10.76
N PHE A 5 12.61 -9.07 -10.15
CA PHE A 5 12.80 -7.71 -10.70
C PHE A 5 14.26 -7.52 -11.15
N GLN A 6 14.51 -6.65 -12.12
CA GLN A 6 15.88 -6.36 -12.58
C GLN A 6 16.56 -5.33 -11.68
N ASN A 7 15.79 -4.41 -11.10
CA ASN A 7 16.28 -3.43 -10.13
C ASN A 7 15.20 -3.05 -9.10
N ILE A 8 15.60 -2.32 -8.05
CA ILE A 8 14.71 -1.92 -6.96
C ILE A 8 13.63 -0.91 -7.37
N LEU A 9 13.86 -0.11 -8.42
CA LEU A 9 12.89 0.90 -8.86
C LEU A 9 11.60 0.25 -9.37
N GLU A 10 11.68 -0.98 -9.91
CA GLU A 10 10.49 -1.75 -10.32
C GLU A 10 9.60 -2.18 -9.14
N THR A 11 10.09 -2.06 -7.90
CA THR A 11 9.31 -2.34 -6.68
C THR A 11 8.57 -1.11 -6.15
N VAL A 12 8.80 0.07 -6.71
CA VAL A 12 8.05 1.30 -6.38
C VAL A 12 6.61 1.18 -6.88
N GLY A 13 5.66 1.57 -6.04
CA GLY A 13 4.24 1.54 -6.31
C GLY A 13 3.61 0.17 -6.03
N ASN A 14 2.46 -0.10 -6.64
CA ASN A 14 1.66 -1.31 -6.40
C ASN A 14 1.39 -1.60 -4.91
N THR A 15 1.41 -0.56 -4.08
CA THR A 15 1.20 -0.67 -2.64
C THR A 15 -0.26 -1.04 -2.34
N PRO A 16 -0.54 -1.79 -1.27
CA PRO A 16 -1.87 -2.32 -1.03
C PRO A 16 -2.86 -1.22 -0.64
N VAL A 17 -4.12 -1.38 -1.07
CA VAL A 17 -5.27 -0.64 -0.54
C VAL A 17 -5.99 -1.56 0.44
N VAL A 18 -6.18 -1.09 1.67
CA VAL A 18 -6.80 -1.89 2.74
C VAL A 18 -8.00 -1.14 3.32
N ARG A 19 -9.10 -1.86 3.57
CA ARG A 19 -10.29 -1.33 4.24
C ARG A 19 -10.07 -1.25 5.75
N ILE A 20 -10.44 -0.13 6.35
CA ILE A 20 -10.41 0.07 7.80
C ILE A 20 -11.76 -0.34 8.39
N ASN A 21 -11.75 -1.36 9.24
CA ASN A 21 -13.00 -1.96 9.75
C ASN A 21 -13.49 -1.39 11.09
N ARG A 22 -12.65 -0.68 11.86
CA ARG A 22 -12.97 -0.27 13.25
C ARG A 22 -12.90 1.24 13.53
N LEU A 23 -12.24 2.02 12.68
CA LEU A 23 -12.02 3.46 12.91
C LEU A 23 -12.86 4.34 11.97
N ALA A 24 -13.63 3.73 11.07
CA ALA A 24 -14.50 4.48 10.17
C ALA A 24 -15.77 4.93 10.91
N PRO A 25 -16.28 6.15 10.67
CA PRO A 25 -17.61 6.55 11.11
C PRO A 25 -18.70 5.62 10.56
N ALA A 26 -19.86 5.58 11.24
CA ALA A 26 -20.99 4.77 10.79
C ALA A 26 -21.41 5.15 9.36
N GLY A 27 -21.63 4.14 8.52
CA GLY A 27 -22.01 4.32 7.11
C GLY A 27 -20.87 4.73 6.16
N VAL A 28 -19.64 4.91 6.65
CA VAL A 28 -18.49 5.32 5.83
C VAL A 28 -17.59 4.12 5.52
N ASN A 29 -17.27 3.93 4.24
CA ASN A 29 -16.23 3.00 3.82
C ASN A 29 -14.88 3.74 3.80
N LEU A 30 -14.03 3.49 4.81
CA LEU A 30 -12.69 4.06 4.88
C LEU A 30 -11.65 3.07 4.34
N PHE A 31 -10.76 3.56 3.48
CA PHE A 31 -9.64 2.80 2.93
C PHE A 31 -8.33 3.56 3.10
N VAL A 32 -7.23 2.82 3.25
CA VAL A 32 -5.88 3.38 3.34
C VAL A 32 -5.01 2.74 2.26
N LYS A 33 -4.25 3.57 1.55
CA LYS A 33 -3.18 3.15 0.65
C LYS A 33 -1.87 3.12 1.44
N ILE A 34 -1.26 1.94 1.58
CA ILE A 34 -0.14 1.75 2.51
C ILE A 34 1.19 1.99 1.79
N GLU A 35 1.58 3.24 1.61
CA GLU A 35 2.81 3.62 0.91
C GLU A 35 4.10 3.21 1.61
N ALA A 36 4.02 2.76 2.87
CA ALA A 36 5.15 2.18 3.59
C ALA A 36 5.69 0.87 2.96
N PHE A 37 4.96 0.27 2.00
CA PHE A 37 5.40 -0.89 1.23
C PHE A 37 6.26 -0.55 0.00
N ASN A 38 6.46 0.73 -0.31
CA ASN A 38 7.49 1.12 -1.26
C ASN A 38 8.89 0.77 -0.73
N PRO A 39 9.88 0.62 -1.63
CA PRO A 39 11.28 0.60 -1.21
C PRO A 39 11.59 1.86 -0.40
N LEU A 40 12.38 1.70 0.67
CA LEU A 40 12.74 2.77 1.63
C LEU A 40 11.58 3.30 2.50
N GLY A 41 10.41 2.65 2.45
CA GLY A 41 9.41 2.72 3.53
C GLY A 41 8.52 3.97 3.50
N SER A 42 8.48 4.71 2.40
CA SER A 42 7.74 5.96 2.31
C SER A 42 7.15 6.19 0.91
N VAL A 43 6.28 7.20 0.77
CA VAL A 43 5.76 7.64 -0.53
C VAL A 43 6.81 8.44 -1.35
N LYS A 44 7.93 8.77 -0.72
CA LYS A 44 9.08 9.48 -1.26
C LYS A 44 10.25 8.52 -1.38
#